data_AF-A0A932FPJ5-F1
#
_entry.id   AF-A0A932FPJ5-F1
#
_cell.length_a   1.000
_cell.length_b   1.000
_cell.length_c   1.000
_cell.angle_alpha   90.00
_cell.angle_beta   90.00
_cell.angle_gamma   90.00
#
_symmetry.space_group_name_H-M   'P 1'
#
loop_
_entity.id
_entity.type
_entity.pdbx_description
1 polymer ?
#
loop_
_entity_poly.entity_id
_entity_poly.type
_entity_poly.pdbx_seq_one_letter_code
_entity_poly.pdbx_strand_id
1 'polypeptide(L)'
;MRRALLLPLLAAALLLSGCGWIFETFVSDSATRFAFQLRDEAEALRKSGATTRTFEHRPAAWPDGLSGEYRIEFVGPEEPNDGRRALMTSKSYDGPLWSGTTYHLNYVRVSRALKAAHRKGEPTIVTLELKDGGVYVTALK
;
A
#
# COMPACT_ATOMS: atom_id res chain seq x y z
N MET A 1 -12.47 -43.81 12.00
CA MET A 1 -11.25 -43.13 12.46
C MET A 1 -10.70 -42.16 11.41
N ARG A 2 -11.39 -41.03 11.10
CA ARG A 2 -10.93 -40.04 10.09
C ARG A 2 -11.12 -38.56 10.48
N ARG A 3 -11.62 -38.25 11.68
CA ARG A 3 -11.93 -36.87 12.11
C ARG A 3 -10.85 -36.19 12.97
N ALA A 4 -9.81 -36.92 13.41
CA ALA A 4 -8.84 -36.41 14.36
C ALA A 4 -7.64 -35.64 13.73
N LEU A 5 -7.47 -35.68 12.41
CA LEU A 5 -6.34 -35.04 11.71
C LEU A 5 -6.67 -33.64 11.16
N LEU A 6 -7.92 -33.19 11.19
CA LEU A 6 -8.34 -31.91 10.61
C LEU A 6 -8.04 -30.70 11.52
N LEU A 7 -8.06 -30.87 12.84
CA LEU A 7 -7.81 -29.77 13.79
C LEU A 7 -6.38 -29.20 13.77
N PRO A 8 -5.30 -30.00 13.78
CA PRO A 8 -3.94 -29.44 13.81
C PRO A 8 -3.56 -28.72 12.50
N LEU A 9 -4.10 -29.18 11.36
CA LEU A 9 -3.91 -28.52 10.06
C LEU A 9 -4.62 -27.16 9.99
N LEU A 10 -5.81 -27.04 10.59
CA LEU A 10 -6.53 -25.76 10.65
C LEU A 10 -5.81 -24.73 11.55
N ALA A 11 -5.26 -25.18 12.68
CA ALA A 11 -4.51 -24.34 13.60
C ALA A 11 -3.17 -23.85 13.00
N ALA A 12 -2.45 -24.72 12.28
CA ALA A 12 -1.23 -24.34 11.56
C ALA A 12 -1.51 -23.33 10.43
N ALA A 13 -2.63 -23.49 9.71
CA ALA A 13 -3.04 -22.54 8.67
C ALA A 13 -3.37 -21.15 9.26
N LEU A 14 -4.06 -21.08 10.40
CA LEU A 14 -4.36 -19.82 11.08
C LEU A 14 -3.11 -19.11 11.63
N LEU A 15 -2.13 -19.85 12.12
CA LEU A 15 -0.86 -19.30 12.60
C LEU A 15 0.03 -18.78 11.45
N LEU A 16 0.05 -19.48 10.31
CA LEU A 16 0.82 -19.07 9.14
C LEU A 16 0.25 -17.81 8.48
N SER A 17 -1.07 -17.65 8.43
CA SER A 17 -1.71 -16.43 7.92
C SER A 17 -1.42 -15.21 8.80
N GLY A 18 -1.32 -15.37 10.13
CA GLY A 18 -0.98 -14.28 11.06
C GLY A 18 0.48 -13.83 10.97
N CYS A 19 1.42 -14.76 10.72
CA CYS A 19 2.84 -14.45 10.59
C CYS A 19 3.17 -13.52 9.43
N GLY A 20 2.41 -13.60 8.32
CA GLY A 20 2.61 -12.72 7.16
C GLY A 20 2.43 -11.24 7.52
N TRP A 21 1.34 -10.91 8.24
CA TRP A 21 1.05 -9.54 8.65
C TRP A 21 2.09 -8.97 9.64
N ILE A 22 2.59 -9.82 10.55
CA ILE A 22 3.66 -9.45 11.48
C ILE A 22 4.95 -9.16 10.69
N PHE A 23 5.34 -10.02 9.75
CA PHE A 23 6.56 -9.79 8.97
C PHE A 23 6.46 -8.52 8.09
N GLU A 24 5.33 -8.32 7.42
CA GLU A 24 5.05 -7.11 6.64
C GLU A 24 5.13 -5.84 7.51
N THR A 25 4.57 -5.88 8.73
CA THR A 25 4.56 -4.71 9.62
C THR A 25 5.92 -4.44 10.26
N PHE A 26 6.68 -5.44 10.65
CA PHE A 26 7.91 -5.24 11.44
C PHE A 26 9.18 -5.08 10.61
N VAL A 27 9.21 -5.58 9.37
CA VAL A 27 10.44 -5.63 8.54
C VAL A 27 10.42 -4.63 7.40
N SER A 28 9.25 -4.19 6.95
CA SER A 28 9.15 -3.29 5.78
C SER A 28 9.04 -1.82 6.17
N ASP A 29 9.51 -0.91 5.31
CA ASP A 29 9.36 0.53 5.47
C ASP A 29 7.92 1.01 5.21
N SER A 30 7.64 2.27 5.53
CA SER A 30 6.29 2.86 5.37
C SER A 30 5.73 2.83 3.93
N ALA A 31 6.57 3.01 2.91
CA ALA A 31 6.13 2.96 1.51
C ALA A 31 5.79 1.52 1.09
N THR A 32 6.59 0.55 1.53
CA THR A 32 6.34 -0.86 1.27
C THR A 32 5.05 -1.36 1.94
N ARG A 33 4.75 -0.93 3.18
CA ARG A 33 3.46 -1.24 3.82
C ARG A 33 2.27 -0.65 3.06
N PHE A 34 2.41 0.56 2.55
CA PHE A 34 1.36 1.13 1.73
C PHE A 34 1.19 0.36 0.41
N ALA A 35 2.28 -0.14 -0.18
CA ALA A 35 2.20 -1.03 -1.34
C ALA A 35 1.47 -2.36 -1.04
N PHE A 36 1.60 -2.93 0.17
CA PHE A 36 0.80 -4.09 0.57
C PHE A 36 -0.69 -3.76 0.68
N GLN A 37 -1.04 -2.62 1.26
CA GLN A 37 -2.44 -2.20 1.28
C GLN A 37 -2.99 -2.00 -0.14
N LEU A 38 -2.21 -1.40 -1.07
CA LEU A 38 -2.60 -1.27 -2.48
C LEU A 38 -2.82 -2.63 -3.15
N ARG A 39 -1.99 -3.63 -2.86
CA ARG A 39 -2.16 -5.02 -3.34
C ARG A 39 -3.53 -5.54 -2.91
N ASP A 40 -3.79 -5.48 -1.61
CA ASP A 40 -5.00 -6.07 -1.01
C ASP A 40 -6.27 -5.37 -1.52
N GLU A 41 -6.23 -4.03 -1.62
CA GLU A 41 -7.35 -3.22 -2.10
C GLU A 41 -7.58 -3.40 -3.62
N ALA A 42 -6.51 -3.55 -4.41
CA ALA A 42 -6.62 -3.86 -5.83
C ALA A 42 -7.18 -5.26 -6.07
N GLU A 43 -6.80 -6.24 -5.26
CA GLU A 43 -7.37 -7.59 -5.30
C GLU A 43 -8.85 -7.58 -4.89
N ALA A 44 -9.20 -6.84 -3.83
CA ALA A 44 -10.58 -6.66 -3.40
C ALA A 44 -11.44 -6.00 -4.49
N LEU A 45 -10.93 -4.95 -5.16
CA LEU A 45 -11.60 -4.32 -6.29
C LEU A 45 -11.87 -5.34 -7.41
N ARG A 46 -10.85 -6.10 -7.84
CA ARG A 46 -11.00 -7.14 -8.88
C ARG A 46 -12.06 -8.19 -8.53
N LYS A 47 -12.15 -8.59 -7.27
CA LYS A 47 -13.11 -9.61 -6.80
C LYS A 47 -14.52 -9.08 -6.59
N SER A 48 -14.68 -7.77 -6.38
CA SER A 48 -15.96 -7.16 -6.01
C SER A 48 -16.95 -6.99 -7.17
N GLY A 49 -16.46 -6.97 -8.42
CA GLY A 49 -17.26 -6.58 -9.58
C GLY A 49 -17.52 -5.08 -9.72
N ALA A 50 -17.04 -4.25 -8.78
CA ALA A 50 -17.08 -2.80 -8.89
C ALA A 50 -16.00 -2.28 -9.85
N THR A 51 -16.23 -1.08 -10.40
CA THR A 51 -15.25 -0.39 -11.25
C THR A 51 -14.37 0.58 -10.46
N THR A 52 -14.78 0.96 -9.25
CA THR A 52 -14.07 1.93 -8.42
C THR A 52 -14.05 1.47 -6.97
N ARG A 53 -12.95 1.75 -6.27
CA ARG A 53 -12.81 1.50 -4.84
C ARG A 53 -12.03 2.62 -4.17
N THR A 54 -12.55 3.12 -3.06
CA THR A 54 -11.90 4.16 -2.26
C THR A 54 -11.63 3.61 -0.86
N PHE A 55 -10.45 3.89 -0.33
CA PHE A 55 -10.03 3.43 1.00
C PHE A 55 -9.15 4.46 1.70
N GLU A 56 -9.05 4.34 3.04
CA GLU A 56 -8.14 5.15 3.86
C GLU A 56 -6.80 4.43 4.04
N HIS A 57 -5.71 5.14 3.78
CA HIS A 57 -4.37 4.76 4.22
C HIS A 57 -3.97 5.60 5.42
N ARG A 58 -3.58 4.93 6.51
CA ARG A 58 -3.04 5.57 7.72
C ARG A 58 -1.65 5.00 7.99
N PRO A 59 -0.57 5.76 7.75
CA PRO A 59 0.77 5.26 7.99
C PRO A 59 0.96 5.04 9.50
N ALA A 60 1.43 3.84 9.86
CA ALA A 60 1.86 3.58 11.23
C ALA A 60 3.08 4.46 11.55
N ALA A 61 3.16 4.99 12.78
CA ALA A 61 4.32 5.75 13.23
C ALA A 61 5.53 4.86 13.54
N TRP A 62 5.30 3.57 13.75
CA TRP A 62 6.33 2.61 14.15
C TRP A 62 5.99 1.19 13.65
N PRO A 63 6.99 0.35 13.30
CA PRO A 63 8.42 0.67 13.17
C PRO A 63 8.71 1.47 11.90
N ASP A 64 9.83 2.20 11.85
CA ASP A 64 10.29 2.98 10.68
C ASP A 64 9.17 3.75 9.92
N GLY A 65 8.25 4.32 10.69
CA GLY A 65 7.00 4.88 10.20
C GLY A 65 7.02 6.40 10.06
N LEU A 66 5.85 6.97 9.84
CA LEU A 66 5.65 8.42 9.72
C LEU A 66 5.06 8.94 11.05
N SER A 67 5.87 9.63 11.86
CA SER A 67 5.49 10.08 13.22
C SER A 67 4.97 11.52 13.29
N GLY A 68 5.03 12.25 12.17
CA GLY A 68 4.66 13.66 12.04
C GLY A 68 3.79 13.92 10.81
N GLU A 69 3.84 15.16 10.31
CA GLU A 69 3.31 15.49 8.98
C GLU A 69 4.03 14.67 7.92
N TYR A 70 3.31 14.30 6.88
CA TYR A 70 3.84 13.37 5.88
C TYR A 70 3.36 13.71 4.48
N ARG A 71 4.13 13.27 3.49
CA ARG A 71 3.78 13.39 2.07
C ARG A 71 3.84 12.03 1.40
N ILE A 72 2.87 11.76 0.55
CA ILE A 72 2.83 10.58 -0.31
C ILE A 72 2.94 11.03 -1.76
N GLU A 73 3.82 10.38 -2.51
CA GLU A 73 3.97 10.62 -3.94
C GLU A 73 3.96 9.31 -4.73
N PHE A 74 3.19 9.29 -5.81
CA PHE A 74 3.43 8.36 -6.91
C PHE A 74 4.14 9.12 -8.02
N VAL A 75 5.35 8.68 -8.36
CA VAL A 75 6.09 9.29 -9.46
C VAL A 75 5.50 8.83 -10.78
N GLY A 76 4.91 9.77 -11.52
CA GLY A 76 4.30 9.52 -12.82
C GLY A 76 5.33 9.26 -13.94
N PRO A 77 4.87 8.82 -15.12
CA PRO A 77 5.74 8.61 -16.27
C PRO A 77 6.37 9.89 -16.83
N GLU A 78 5.81 11.05 -16.49
CA GLU A 78 6.20 12.37 -17.03
C GLU A 78 7.22 13.12 -16.17
N GLU A 79 7.43 12.72 -14.92
CA GLU A 79 8.43 13.38 -14.07
C GLU A 79 9.84 12.94 -14.46
N PRO A 80 10.82 13.87 -14.52
CA PRO A 80 12.22 13.54 -14.77
C PRO A 80 12.70 12.68 -13.62
N ASN A 81 12.74 11.39 -13.90
CA ASN A 81 13.02 10.38 -12.94
C ASN A 81 14.40 9.82 -13.26
N ASP A 82 15.23 9.59 -12.27
CA ASP A 82 16.47 8.80 -12.38
C ASP A 82 16.19 7.30 -12.69
N GLY A 83 15.06 7.02 -13.37
CA GLY A 83 14.54 5.70 -13.71
C GLY A 83 13.52 5.13 -12.71
N ARG A 84 13.14 5.82 -11.64
CA ARG A 84 12.43 5.24 -10.49
C ARG A 84 10.93 5.56 -10.41
N ARG A 85 10.07 4.79 -11.09
CA ARG A 85 8.60 4.85 -10.88
C ARG A 85 8.22 4.35 -9.48
N ALA A 86 8.35 5.21 -8.48
CA ALA A 86 8.26 4.85 -7.08
C ALA A 86 7.00 5.40 -6.43
N LEU A 87 6.51 4.65 -5.45
CA LEU A 87 5.68 5.15 -4.37
C LEU A 87 6.63 5.63 -3.29
N MET A 88 6.50 6.89 -2.88
CA MET A 88 7.36 7.52 -1.90
C MET A 88 6.54 8.05 -0.72
N THR A 89 7.05 7.87 0.49
CA THR A 89 6.50 8.44 1.72
C THR A 89 7.58 9.24 2.44
N SER A 90 7.34 10.52 2.74
CA SER A 90 8.28 11.35 3.50
C SER A 90 7.88 11.47 4.97
N LYS A 91 8.89 11.53 5.85
CA LYS A 91 8.71 11.77 7.30
C LYS A 91 8.46 13.25 7.67
N SER A 92 8.52 14.17 6.69
CA SER A 92 8.21 15.59 6.86
C SER A 92 7.99 16.26 5.50
N TYR A 93 7.17 17.32 5.45
CA TYR A 93 6.77 18.03 4.22
C TYR A 93 7.95 18.45 3.32
N ASP A 94 9.07 18.89 3.90
CA ASP A 94 10.27 19.35 3.19
C ASP A 94 11.53 18.50 3.43
N GLY A 95 11.41 17.35 4.11
CA GLY A 95 12.57 16.60 4.58
C GLY A 95 13.22 15.69 3.53
N PRO A 96 14.54 15.43 3.64
CA PRO A 96 15.29 14.56 2.74
C PRO A 96 15.02 13.05 2.97
N LEU A 97 14.25 12.70 4.01
CA LEU A 97 14.04 11.32 4.43
C LEU A 97 12.81 10.73 3.75
N TRP A 98 13.10 9.91 2.74
CA TRP A 98 12.12 9.18 1.95
C TRP A 98 12.23 7.68 2.20
N SER A 99 11.09 7.03 2.41
CA SER A 99 10.94 5.61 2.10
C SER A 99 10.36 5.51 0.68
N GLY A 100 10.86 4.57 -0.12
CA GLY A 100 10.46 4.45 -1.51
C GLY A 100 10.40 3.00 -1.96
N THR A 101 9.35 2.64 -2.71
CA THR A 101 9.18 1.29 -3.26
C THR A 101 8.58 1.29 -4.66
N THR A 102 9.01 0.36 -5.50
CA THR A 102 8.40 0.07 -6.81
C THR A 102 7.42 -1.10 -6.73
N TYR A 103 7.28 -1.75 -5.56
CA TYR A 103 6.49 -2.97 -5.40
C TYR A 103 5.02 -2.81 -5.79
N HIS A 104 4.45 -1.62 -5.61
CA HIS A 104 3.08 -1.28 -5.99
C HIS A 104 2.80 -1.50 -7.49
N LEU A 105 3.82 -1.39 -8.36
CA LEU A 105 3.69 -1.56 -9.82
C LEU A 105 3.26 -2.97 -10.24
N ASN A 106 3.40 -3.96 -9.36
CA ASN A 106 2.93 -5.32 -9.60
C ASN A 106 1.39 -5.42 -9.55
N TYR A 107 0.72 -4.46 -8.92
CA TYR A 107 -0.70 -4.58 -8.58
C TYR A 107 -1.53 -3.44 -9.17
N VAL A 108 -0.97 -2.23 -9.18
CA VAL A 108 -1.62 -1.00 -9.63
C VAL A 108 -0.75 -0.24 -10.62
N ARG A 109 -1.40 0.53 -11.49
CA ARG A 109 -0.79 1.45 -12.45
C ARG A 109 -1.00 2.89 -12.00
N VAL A 110 -0.07 3.76 -12.37
CA VAL A 110 -0.15 5.20 -12.11
C VAL A 110 -0.04 5.91 -13.44
N SER A 111 -1.10 6.58 -13.89
CA SER A 111 -1.15 7.23 -15.20
C SER A 111 -0.52 8.63 -15.22
N ARG A 112 -0.46 9.30 -14.06
CA ARG A 112 0.13 10.62 -13.87
C ARG A 112 0.71 10.72 -12.47
N ALA A 113 1.61 11.67 -12.23
CA ALA A 113 2.11 11.92 -10.89
C ALA A 113 0.95 12.29 -9.95
N LEU A 114 0.96 11.74 -8.74
CA LEU A 114 0.00 12.03 -7.69
C LEU A 114 0.76 12.38 -6.43
N LYS A 115 0.44 13.50 -5.79
CA LYS A 115 1.10 13.96 -4.57
C LYS A 115 0.05 14.44 -3.59
N ALA A 116 0.17 14.04 -2.34
CA ALA A 116 -0.69 14.51 -1.26
C ALA A 116 0.12 14.73 0.01
N ALA A 117 -0.12 15.84 0.69
CA ALA A 117 0.51 16.20 1.95
C ALA A 117 -0.54 16.23 3.05
N HIS A 118 -0.16 15.76 4.23
CA HIS A 118 -1.07 15.48 5.33
C HIS A 118 -0.47 15.95 6.65
N ARG A 119 -1.33 16.43 7.54
CA ARG A 119 -0.94 16.65 8.94
C ARG A 119 -0.82 15.31 9.65
N LYS A 120 -0.15 15.34 10.80
CA LYS A 120 0.00 14.17 11.66
C LYS A 120 -1.35 13.52 11.99
N GLY A 121 -1.50 12.24 11.65
CA GLY A 121 -2.69 11.44 11.96
C GLY A 121 -3.88 11.62 11.01
N GLU A 122 -3.81 12.56 10.07
CA GLU A 122 -4.77 12.61 8.96
C GLU A 122 -4.61 11.35 8.09
N PRO A 123 -5.72 10.75 7.61
CA PRO A 123 -5.63 9.68 6.64
C PRO A 123 -5.35 10.23 5.24
N THR A 124 -4.72 9.40 4.40
CA THR A 124 -4.71 9.60 2.96
C THR A 124 -5.86 8.81 2.34
N ILE A 125 -6.71 9.49 1.57
CA ILE A 125 -7.80 8.87 0.82
C ILE A 125 -7.30 8.49 -0.58
N VAL A 126 -7.39 7.21 -0.89
CA VAL A 126 -6.89 6.65 -2.14
C VAL A 126 -8.06 6.14 -2.96
N THR A 127 -8.11 6.48 -4.25
CA THR A 127 -9.09 5.91 -5.18
C THR A 127 -8.40 5.05 -6.23
N LEU A 128 -8.93 3.83 -6.37
CA LEU A 128 -8.58 2.87 -7.40
C LEU A 128 -9.71 2.77 -8.43
N GLU A 129 -9.32 2.63 -9.69
CA GLU A 129 -10.24 2.40 -10.81
C GLU A 129 -9.81 1.17 -11.60
N LEU A 130 -10.75 0.27 -11.89
CA LEU A 130 -10.55 -0.88 -12.77
C LEU A 130 -10.92 -0.45 -14.19
N LYS A 131 -9.91 -0.38 -15.07
CA LYS A 131 -10.06 0.03 -16.47
C LYS A 131 -9.18 -0.83 -17.37
N ASP A 132 -9.74 -1.31 -18.48
CA ASP A 132 -9.02 -2.11 -19.49
C ASP A 132 -8.28 -3.33 -18.88
N GLY A 133 -8.87 -3.96 -17.86
CA GLY A 133 -8.29 -5.07 -17.11
C GLY A 133 -7.15 -4.70 -16.13
N GLY A 134 -6.73 -3.43 -16.09
CA GLY A 134 -5.76 -2.90 -15.15
C GLY A 134 -6.40 -2.14 -13.99
N VAL A 135 -5.77 -2.14 -12.82
CA VAL A 135 -6.16 -1.28 -11.69
C VAL A 135 -5.27 -0.04 -11.70
N TYR A 136 -5.87 1.13 -11.65
CA TYR A 136 -5.20 2.43 -11.70
C TYR A 136 -5.42 3.19 -10.40
N VAL A 137 -4.36 3.79 -9.87
CA VAL A 137 -4.49 4.82 -8.83
C VAL A 137 -4.87 6.13 -9.52
N THR A 138 -6.05 6.65 -9.22
CA THR A 138 -6.62 7.82 -9.95
C THR A 138 -6.75 9.07 -9.08
N ALA A 139 -6.83 8.90 -7.76
CA ALA A 139 -6.81 10.00 -6.82
C ALA A 139 -6.03 9.66 -5.54
N LEU A 140 -5.41 10.70 -4.99
CA LEU A 140 -4.71 10.72 -3.72
C LEU A 140 -5.08 12.06 -3.07
N LYS A 141 -5.68 12.02 -1.87
CA LYS A 141 -6.19 13.21 -1.18
C LYS A 141 -5.93 13.15 0.30
#